data_AF-A0A535C317-F1
#
_entry.id   AF-A0A535C317-F1
#
_cell.length_a   1.000
_cell.length_b   1.000
_cell.length_c   1.000
_cell.angle_alpha   90.00
_cell.angle_beta   90.00
_cell.angle_gamma   90.00
#
_symmetry.space_group_name_H-M   'P 1'
#
loop_
_entity.id
_entity.type
_entity.pdbx_description
1 polymer ?
#
loop_
_entity_poly.entity_id
_entity_poly.type
_entity_poly.pdbx_seq_one_letter_code
_entity_poly.pdbx_strand_id
1 'polypeptide(L)'
;MKSGTAPPSFWAVNSLRLVQVGLGPHGRNWARQVIPNIKEVDVVAYVDTDPYALDTLREDAGVPADRCFESLKEAIAATEPEAMLNTTALPGHVPITRAGLEAGLHVMVEKPFAPNLAAARQLVDMASVRNLVLMVSQNYRFFPAPRAIARLVGDAITSKSSLCSSTCPSTISTCCG
;
A
#
# COMPACT_ATOMS: atom_id res chain seq x y z
N MET A 1 15.27 45.55 -15.74
CA MET A 1 16.05 44.75 -14.77
C MET A 1 15.19 44.61 -13.52
N LYS A 2 14.73 43.45 -13.07
CA LYS A 2 15.15 42.06 -13.31
C LYS A 2 13.90 41.21 -13.61
N SER A 3 13.98 40.45 -14.70
CA SER A 3 13.07 39.34 -14.99
C SER A 3 13.12 38.36 -13.82
N GLY A 4 12.00 38.18 -13.13
CA GLY A 4 11.85 37.12 -12.15
C GLY A 4 11.82 35.79 -12.88
N THR A 5 12.98 35.14 -12.99
CA THR A 5 13.08 33.77 -13.48
C THR A 5 12.27 32.91 -12.52
N ALA A 6 11.22 32.26 -13.04
CA ALA A 6 10.49 31.24 -12.31
C ALA A 6 11.49 30.21 -11.74
N PRO A 7 11.29 29.69 -10.52
CA PRO A 7 12.17 28.68 -9.97
C PRO A 7 12.25 27.50 -10.95
N PRO A 8 13.43 26.87 -11.12
CA PRO A 8 13.57 25.74 -12.02
C PRO A 8 12.54 24.67 -11.62
N SER A 9 11.77 24.19 -12.59
CA SER A 9 10.74 23.16 -12.41
C SER A 9 11.39 21.82 -12.07
N PHE A 10 11.88 21.69 -10.84
CA PHE A 10 12.38 20.44 -10.27
C PHE A 10 11.25 19.47 -9.88
N TRP A 11 9.99 19.92 -9.93
CA TRP A 11 8.81 19.13 -9.56
C TRP A 11 8.15 18.42 -10.74
N ALA A 12 8.85 18.00 -11.79
CA ALA A 12 8.32 16.90 -12.58
C ALA A 12 8.29 15.67 -11.65
N VAL A 13 7.26 15.58 -10.80
CA VAL A 13 7.04 14.52 -9.83
C VAL A 13 6.88 13.30 -10.70
N ASN A 14 7.92 12.47 -10.77
CA ASN A 14 7.83 11.24 -11.52
C ASN A 14 6.74 10.42 -10.83
N SER A 15 5.61 10.21 -11.50
CA SER A 15 4.52 9.41 -10.96
C SER A 15 5.08 8.00 -10.66
N LEU A 16 4.78 7.47 -9.48
CA LEU A 16 5.17 6.14 -9.07
C LEU A 16 4.60 5.12 -10.06
N ARG A 17 5.48 4.35 -10.70
CA ARG A 17 5.08 3.33 -11.68
C ARG A 17 4.57 2.10 -10.95
N LEU A 18 3.27 1.83 -11.07
CA LEU A 18 2.59 0.76 -10.35
C LEU A 18 2.14 -0.35 -11.30
N VAL A 19 2.36 -1.61 -10.92
CA VAL A 19 1.66 -2.76 -11.50
C VAL A 19 0.54 -3.21 -10.57
N GLN A 20 -0.67 -3.41 -11.10
CA GLN A 20 -1.78 -3.99 -10.35
C GLN A 20 -1.97 -5.46 -10.74
N VAL A 21 -2.06 -6.36 -9.75
CA VAL A 21 -2.23 -7.80 -9.95
C VAL A 21 -3.53 -8.28 -9.31
N GLY A 22 -4.39 -8.91 -10.10
CA GLY A 22 -5.71 -9.40 -9.71
C GLY A 22 -6.81 -8.38 -10.00
N LEU A 23 -7.68 -8.71 -10.94
CA LEU A 23 -8.81 -7.92 -11.43
C LEU A 23 -10.14 -8.59 -11.07
N GLY A 24 -10.21 -9.21 -9.89
CA GLY A 24 -11.47 -9.58 -9.25
C GLY A 24 -12.31 -8.35 -8.87
N PRO A 25 -13.45 -8.51 -8.18
CA PRO A 25 -14.35 -7.42 -7.86
C PRO A 25 -13.68 -6.22 -7.16
N HIS A 26 -12.80 -6.50 -6.18
CA HIS A 26 -12.05 -5.46 -5.48
C HIS A 26 -10.96 -4.85 -6.36
N GLY A 27 -10.24 -5.67 -7.13
CA GLY A 27 -9.23 -5.19 -8.08
C GLY A 27 -9.81 -4.24 -9.13
N ARG A 28 -10.97 -4.56 -9.70
CA ARG A 28 -11.66 -3.65 -10.63
C ARG A 28 -12.09 -2.35 -9.96
N ASN A 29 -12.51 -2.39 -8.70
CA ASN A 29 -12.82 -1.18 -7.95
C ASN A 29 -11.58 -0.30 -7.77
N TRP A 30 -10.43 -0.88 -7.41
CA TRP A 30 -9.15 -0.18 -7.35
C TRP A 30 -8.82 0.51 -8.68
N ALA A 31 -8.89 -0.24 -9.78
CA ALA A 31 -8.55 0.24 -11.12
C ALA A 31 -9.49 1.35 -11.63
N ARG A 32 -10.77 1.33 -11.26
CA ARG A 32 -11.78 2.27 -11.77
C ARG A 32 -12.03 3.48 -10.89
N GLN A 33 -12.00 3.28 -9.58
CA GLN A 33 -12.52 4.27 -8.63
C GLN A 33 -11.45 4.81 -7.70
N VAL A 34 -10.38 4.07 -7.45
CA VAL A 34 -9.37 4.49 -6.47
C VAL A 34 -8.17 5.09 -7.17
N ILE A 35 -7.45 4.30 -7.97
CA ILE A 35 -6.18 4.70 -8.56
C ILE A 35 -6.31 5.89 -9.53
N PRO A 36 -7.34 5.99 -10.39
CA PRO A 36 -7.49 7.14 -11.29
C PRO A 36 -7.60 8.50 -10.58
N ASN A 37 -7.91 8.51 -9.28
CA ASN A 37 -7.99 9.74 -8.48
C ASN A 37 -6.65 10.12 -7.82
N ILE A 38 -5.57 9.37 -8.04
CA ILE A 38 -4.25 9.58 -7.44
C ILE A 38 -3.28 10.00 -8.55
N LYS A 39 -2.90 11.28 -8.58
CA LYS A 39 -2.07 11.86 -9.66
C LYS A 39 -0.60 11.42 -9.59
N GLU A 40 -0.17 11.04 -8.40
CA GLU A 40 1.18 10.62 -8.09
C GLU A 40 1.46 9.17 -8.49
N VAL A 41 0.48 8.46 -9.09
CA VAL A 41 0.61 7.05 -9.52
C VAL A 41 0.29 6.91 -11.00
N ASP A 42 1.15 6.21 -11.74
CA ASP A 42 0.86 5.75 -13.10
C ASP A 42 0.79 4.22 -13.10
N VAL A 43 -0.36 3.66 -13.46
CA VAL A 43 -0.51 2.21 -13.58
C VAL A 43 0.00 1.75 -14.92
N VAL A 44 1.23 1.26 -14.94
CA VAL A 44 1.93 0.85 -16.16
C VAL A 44 1.50 -0.54 -16.64
N ALA A 45 0.96 -1.37 -15.75
CA ALA A 45 0.50 -2.70 -16.07
C ALA A 45 -0.65 -3.18 -15.17
N TYR A 46 -1.58 -3.92 -15.77
CA TYR A 46 -2.62 -4.70 -15.11
C TYR A 46 -2.41 -6.17 -15.43
N VAL A 47 -2.44 -7.00 -14.40
CA VAL A 47 -2.14 -8.43 -14.49
C VAL A 47 -3.30 -9.25 -13.96
N ASP A 48 -3.83 -10.16 -14.78
CA ASP A 48 -4.74 -11.21 -14.32
C ASP A 48 -4.58 -12.44 -15.23
N THR A 49 -4.65 -13.64 -14.65
CA THR A 49 -4.58 -14.89 -15.41
C THR A 49 -5.86 -15.19 -16.19
N ASP A 50 -6.97 -14.54 -15.84
CA ASP A 50 -8.23 -14.62 -16.58
C ASP A 50 -8.30 -13.53 -17.65
N PRO A 51 -8.21 -13.89 -18.96
CA PRO A 51 -8.28 -12.90 -20.05
C PRO A 51 -9.62 -12.15 -20.05
N TYR A 52 -10.71 -12.77 -19.58
CA TYR A 52 -12.00 -12.10 -19.48
C TYR A 52 -11.96 -10.92 -18.49
N ALA A 53 -11.20 -11.04 -17.39
CA ALA A 53 -11.04 -9.97 -16.42
C ALA A 53 -10.26 -8.78 -17.01
N LEU A 54 -9.26 -9.05 -17.86
CA LEU A 54 -8.51 -8.03 -18.60
C LEU A 54 -9.39 -7.33 -19.64
N ASP A 55 -10.15 -8.08 -20.44
CA ASP A 55 -11.07 -7.51 -21.43
C ASP A 55 -12.15 -6.64 -20.77
N THR A 56 -12.74 -7.12 -19.69
CA THR A 56 -13.71 -6.34 -18.89
C THR A 56 -13.10 -5.04 -18.37
N LEU A 57 -11.82 -5.05 -17.97
CA LEU A 57 -11.14 -3.82 -17.55
C LEU A 57 -10.93 -2.86 -18.73
N ARG A 58 -10.53 -3.37 -19.89
CA ARG A 58 -10.31 -2.57 -21.11
C ARG A 58 -11.60 -1.87 -21.54
N GLU A 59 -12.72 -2.61 -21.56
CA GLU A 59 -14.03 -2.07 -21.91
C GLU A 59 -14.50 -1.00 -20.92
N ASP A 60 -14.46 -1.30 -19.63
CA ASP A 60 -15.08 -0.44 -18.62
C ASP A 60 -14.21 0.74 -18.18
N ALA A 61 -12.88 0.64 -18.31
CA ALA A 61 -11.93 1.65 -17.84
C ALA A 61 -11.09 2.27 -18.97
N GLY A 62 -11.28 1.84 -20.23
CA GLY A 62 -10.54 2.35 -21.38
C GLY A 62 -9.04 2.05 -21.32
N VAL A 63 -8.65 0.97 -20.63
CA VAL A 63 -7.24 0.59 -20.48
C VAL A 63 -6.69 0.08 -21.82
N PRO A 64 -5.55 0.60 -22.30
CA PRO A 64 -4.88 0.10 -23.50
C PRO A 64 -4.46 -1.38 -23.37
N ALA A 65 -4.55 -2.13 -24.48
CA ALA A 65 -4.21 -3.56 -24.49
C ALA A 65 -2.74 -3.85 -24.17
N ASP A 66 -1.83 -2.92 -24.48
CA ASP A 66 -0.40 -3.02 -24.18
C ASP A 66 -0.06 -2.83 -22.69
N ARG A 67 -1.05 -2.46 -21.86
CA ARG A 67 -0.96 -2.45 -20.40
C ARG A 67 -1.57 -3.69 -19.75
N CYS A 68 -2.10 -4.63 -20.52
CA CYS A 68 -2.74 -5.85 -20.02
C CYS A 68 -1.80 -7.05 -20.20
N PHE A 69 -1.58 -7.80 -19.11
CA PHE A 69 -0.67 -8.95 -19.10
C PHE A 69 -1.31 -10.13 -18.37
N GLU A 70 -1.02 -11.34 -18.81
CA GLU A 70 -1.47 -12.56 -18.12
C GLU A 70 -0.46 -13.06 -17.07
N SER A 71 0.74 -12.47 -17.08
CA SER A 71 1.86 -12.86 -16.22
C SER A 71 2.52 -11.65 -15.57
N LEU A 72 2.70 -11.71 -14.24
CA LEU A 72 3.43 -10.68 -13.49
C LEU A 72 4.88 -10.55 -13.99
N LYS A 73 5.51 -11.66 -14.35
CA LYS A 73 6.90 -11.65 -14.83
C LYS A 73 7.03 -10.87 -16.15
N GLU A 74 6.09 -11.08 -17.06
CA GLU A 74 6.05 -10.38 -18.35
C GLU A 74 5.77 -8.90 -18.16
N ALA A 75 4.80 -8.56 -17.30
CA ALA A 75 4.50 -7.18 -16.94
C ALA A 75 5.73 -6.45 -16.36
N ILE A 76 6.46 -7.08 -15.43
CA ILE A 76 7.67 -6.50 -14.84
C ILE A 76 8.75 -6.28 -15.91
N ALA A 77 8.98 -7.28 -16.76
CA ALA A 77 10.01 -7.19 -17.80
C ALA A 77 9.68 -6.12 -18.87
N ALA A 78 8.39 -5.94 -19.19
CA ALA A 78 7.96 -4.98 -20.21
C ALA A 78 7.87 -3.54 -19.69
N THR A 79 7.57 -3.36 -18.40
CA THR A 79 7.18 -2.04 -17.87
C THR A 79 8.05 -1.51 -16.75
N GLU A 80 8.96 -2.32 -16.18
CA GLU A 80 9.88 -1.91 -15.10
C GLU A 80 9.17 -1.08 -14.00
N PRO A 81 8.13 -1.63 -13.33
CA PRO A 81 7.41 -0.91 -12.29
C PRO A 81 8.30 -0.75 -11.04
N GLU A 82 7.95 0.21 -10.19
CA GLU A 82 8.62 0.47 -8.90
C GLU A 82 7.83 -0.15 -7.73
N ALA A 83 6.51 -0.29 -7.91
CA ALA A 83 5.61 -0.81 -6.90
C ALA A 83 4.56 -1.77 -7.50
N MET A 84 3.99 -2.61 -6.64
CA MET A 84 2.92 -3.55 -6.96
C MET A 84 1.74 -3.39 -6.01
N LEU A 85 0.53 -3.35 -6.56
CA LEU A 85 -0.73 -3.53 -5.85
C LEU A 85 -1.24 -4.96 -6.08
N ASN A 86 -1.26 -5.78 -5.05
CA ASN A 86 -1.79 -7.14 -5.09
C ASN A 86 -3.24 -7.17 -4.58
N THR A 87 -4.19 -7.28 -5.51
CA THR A 87 -5.64 -7.38 -5.30
C THR A 87 -6.18 -8.77 -5.68
N THR A 88 -5.31 -9.79 -5.73
CA THR A 88 -5.70 -11.18 -6.00
C THR A 88 -6.60 -11.76 -4.90
N ALA A 89 -7.16 -12.95 -5.12
CA ALA A 89 -7.82 -13.68 -4.04
C ALA A 89 -6.81 -14.16 -2.99
N LEU A 90 -7.26 -14.47 -1.76
CA LEU A 90 -6.39 -14.87 -0.64
C LEU A 90 -5.33 -15.94 -0.97
N PRO A 91 -5.61 -17.00 -1.77
CA PRO A 91 -4.57 -17.96 -2.17
C PRO A 91 -3.40 -17.33 -2.94
N GLY A 92 -3.66 -16.25 -3.68
CA GLY A 92 -2.67 -15.49 -4.46
C GLY A 92 -1.88 -14.48 -3.63
N HIS A 93 -2.36 -14.07 -2.46
CA HIS A 93 -1.71 -13.01 -1.68
C HIS A 93 -0.25 -13.30 -1.35
N VAL A 94 0.04 -14.48 -0.79
CA VAL A 94 1.41 -14.85 -0.40
C VAL A 94 2.33 -15.06 -1.61
N PRO A 95 1.99 -15.92 -2.59
CA PRO A 95 2.91 -16.18 -3.71
C PRO A 95 3.14 -14.94 -4.57
N ILE A 96 2.11 -14.13 -4.84
CA ILE A 96 2.26 -12.93 -5.67
C ILE A 96 3.04 -11.83 -4.92
N THR A 97 2.73 -11.60 -3.64
CA THR A 97 3.50 -10.63 -2.82
C THR A 97 4.97 -11.02 -2.74
N ARG A 98 5.27 -12.30 -2.55
CA ARG A 98 6.64 -12.82 -2.55
C ARG A 98 7.33 -12.53 -3.89
N ALA A 99 6.67 -12.84 -5.01
CA ALA A 99 7.22 -12.59 -6.34
C ALA A 99 7.54 -11.10 -6.58
N GLY A 100 6.65 -10.19 -6.15
CA GLY A 100 6.90 -8.75 -6.23
C GLY A 100 8.10 -8.30 -5.38
N LEU A 101 8.20 -8.79 -4.14
CA LEU A 101 9.35 -8.48 -3.27
C LEU A 101 10.67 -9.06 -3.80
N GLU A 102 10.64 -10.26 -4.37
CA GLU A 102 11.80 -10.89 -5.02
C GLU A 102 12.27 -10.11 -6.23
N ALA A 103 11.34 -9.50 -6.97
CA ALA A 103 11.60 -8.60 -8.09
C ALA A 103 12.04 -7.19 -7.66
N GLY A 104 12.12 -6.89 -6.36
CA GLY A 104 12.56 -5.59 -5.85
C GLY A 104 11.47 -4.52 -5.80
N LEU A 105 10.19 -4.90 -5.88
CA LEU A 105 9.07 -3.95 -5.87
C LEU A 105 8.62 -3.62 -4.44
N HIS A 106 8.23 -2.37 -4.20
CA HIS A 106 7.38 -2.05 -3.05
C HIS A 106 6.02 -2.72 -3.23
N VAL A 107 5.42 -3.30 -2.19
CA VAL A 107 4.16 -4.04 -2.32
C VAL A 107 3.09 -3.51 -1.38
N MET A 108 1.92 -3.19 -1.95
CA MET A 108 0.68 -3.05 -1.21
C MET A 108 -0.22 -4.24 -1.51
N VAL A 109 -0.73 -4.93 -0.50
CA VAL A 109 -1.58 -6.12 -0.66
C VAL A 109 -2.94 -5.90 -0.03
N GLU A 110 -3.99 -6.37 -0.70
CA GLU A 110 -5.34 -6.34 -0.19
C GLU A 110 -5.48 -7.17 1.10
N LYS A 111 -6.47 -6.79 1.91
CA LYS A 111 -6.84 -7.56 3.09
C LYS A 111 -7.70 -8.77 2.68
N PRO A 112 -7.59 -9.93 3.38
CA PRO A 112 -6.69 -10.21 4.50
C PRO A 112 -5.26 -10.51 4.04
N PHE A 113 -4.24 -10.04 4.76
CA PHE A 113 -2.84 -10.06 4.31
C PHE A 113 -2.31 -11.47 3.93
N ALA A 114 -2.52 -12.47 4.80
CA ALA A 114 -2.01 -13.82 4.63
C ALA A 114 -2.94 -14.82 5.34
N PRO A 115 -2.94 -16.11 4.96
CA PRO A 115 -3.79 -17.11 5.59
C PRO A 115 -3.41 -17.44 7.05
N ASN A 116 -2.17 -17.14 7.45
CA ASN A 116 -1.69 -17.37 8.81
C ASN A 116 -0.50 -16.45 9.15
N LEU A 117 -0.17 -16.39 10.45
CA LEU A 117 0.90 -15.54 10.98
C LEU A 117 2.29 -15.92 10.46
N ALA A 118 2.57 -17.21 10.30
CA ALA A 118 3.89 -17.67 9.81
C ALA A 118 4.16 -17.16 8.38
N ALA A 119 3.18 -17.29 7.49
CA ALA A 119 3.27 -16.76 6.13
C ALA A 119 3.40 -15.23 6.11
N ALA A 120 2.62 -14.53 6.92
CA ALA A 120 2.74 -13.07 7.08
C ALA A 120 4.15 -12.66 7.52
N ARG A 121 4.69 -13.35 8.54
CA ARG A 121 6.00 -13.04 9.11
C ARG A 121 7.12 -13.18 8.09
N GLN A 122 7.10 -14.26 7.29
CA GLN A 122 8.09 -14.49 6.24
C GLN A 122 8.13 -13.34 5.22
N LEU A 123 6.97 -12.80 4.83
CA LEU A 123 6.91 -11.69 3.87
C LEU A 123 7.41 -10.37 4.48
N VAL A 124 7.09 -10.12 5.75
CA VAL A 124 7.57 -8.94 6.48
C VAL A 124 9.10 -8.99 6.64
N ASP A 125 9.64 -10.13 7.06
CA ASP A 125 11.09 -10.30 7.20
C ASP A 125 11.80 -10.14 5.84
N MET A 126 11.22 -10.71 4.76
CA MET A 126 11.73 -10.55 3.40
C MET A 126 11.76 -9.08 2.96
N ALA A 127 10.66 -8.34 3.16
CA ALA A 127 10.59 -6.92 2.81
C ALA A 127 11.61 -6.11 3.61
N SER A 128 11.77 -6.40 4.91
CA SER A 128 12.75 -5.73 5.77
C SER A 128 14.19 -5.94 5.30
N VAL A 129 14.57 -7.18 4.98
CA VAL A 129 15.94 -7.50 4.51
C VAL A 129 16.26 -6.81 3.18
N ARG A 130 15.25 -6.64 2.33
CA ARG A 130 15.39 -6.01 1.00
C ARG A 130 15.21 -4.49 1.03
N ASN A 131 14.95 -3.90 2.19
CA ASN A 131 14.61 -2.48 2.35
C ASN A 131 13.43 -2.04 1.47
N LEU A 132 12.41 -2.89 1.37
CA LEU A 132 11.18 -2.66 0.62
C LEU A 132 10.02 -2.33 1.54
N VAL A 133 9.08 -1.55 1.04
CA VAL A 133 7.83 -1.25 1.74
C VAL A 133 6.86 -2.39 1.47
N LEU A 134 6.33 -2.98 2.54
CA LEU A 134 5.22 -3.93 2.48
C LEU A 134 4.05 -3.38 3.29
N MET A 135 2.96 -3.05 2.62
CA MET A 135 1.76 -2.45 3.20
C MET A 135 0.54 -3.32 2.99
N VAL A 136 -0.38 -3.31 3.98
CA VAL A 136 -1.70 -3.95 3.86
C VAL A 136 -2.76 -2.87 3.68
N SER A 137 -3.66 -3.06 2.71
CA SER A 137 -4.83 -2.20 2.45
C SER A 137 -5.85 -2.29 3.60
N GLN A 138 -5.55 -1.63 4.71
CA GLN A 138 -6.45 -1.50 5.88
C GLN A 138 -7.14 -0.13 5.88
N ASN A 139 -7.90 0.14 4.81
CA ASN A 139 -8.50 1.45 4.52
C ASN A 139 -9.38 2.03 5.65
N TYR A 140 -10.08 1.19 6.43
CA TYR A 140 -10.98 1.66 7.51
C TYR A 140 -10.24 2.47 8.59
N ARG A 141 -8.92 2.24 8.78
CA ARG A 141 -8.11 3.00 9.73
C ARG A 141 -8.05 4.50 9.41
N PHE A 142 -8.35 4.87 8.17
CA PHE A 142 -8.28 6.26 7.70
C PHE A 142 -9.62 6.99 7.77
N PHE A 143 -10.72 6.31 8.13
CA PHE A 143 -12.02 6.95 8.25
C PHE A 143 -12.05 7.94 9.42
N PRO A 144 -12.84 9.03 9.33
CA PRO A 144 -12.88 10.06 10.37
C PRO A 144 -13.21 9.51 11.76
N ALA A 145 -14.17 8.59 11.85
CA ALA A 145 -14.62 8.05 13.13
C ALA A 145 -13.53 7.21 13.85
N PRO A 146 -12.92 6.17 13.24
CA PRO A 146 -11.78 5.47 13.85
C PRO A 146 -10.61 6.38 14.23
N ARG A 147 -10.30 7.39 13.40
CA ARG A 147 -9.23 8.36 13.70
C ARG A 147 -9.57 9.26 14.89
N ALA A 148 -10.81 9.72 14.99
CA ALA A 148 -11.28 10.52 16.12
C ALA A 148 -11.22 9.72 17.43
N ILE A 149 -11.68 8.47 17.40
CA ILE A 149 -11.59 7.56 18.55
C ILE A 149 -10.12 7.33 18.95
N ALA A 150 -9.25 7.01 17.99
CA ALA A 150 -7.83 6.79 18.26
C ALA A 150 -7.17 8.02 18.90
N ARG A 151 -7.51 9.23 18.44
CA ARG A 151 -7.04 10.48 19.04
C ARG A 151 -7.53 10.65 20.48
N LEU A 152 -8.83 10.50 20.72
CA LEU A 152 -9.41 10.65 22.07
C LEU A 152 -8.83 9.64 23.06
N VAL A 153 -8.63 8.40 22.63
CA VAL A 153 -7.99 7.36 23.46
C VAL A 153 -6.53 7.71 23.73
N GLY A 154 -5.78 8.18 22.73
CA GLY A 154 -4.40 8.65 22.90
C GLY A 154 -4.29 9.82 23.88
N ASP A 155 -5.16 10.82 23.73
CA ASP A 155 -5.23 12.00 24.62
C ASP A 155 -5.63 11.60 26.05
N ALA A 156 -6.53 10.63 26.22
CA ALA A 156 -6.91 10.10 27.54
C ALA A 156 -5.78 9.31 28.22
N ILE A 157 -4.98 8.55 27.46
CA ILE A 157 -3.82 7.81 28.00
C ILE A 157 -2.70 8.78 28.40
N THR A 158 -2.41 9.77 27.57
CA THR A 158 -1.37 10.77 27.85
C THR A 158 -1.74 11.69 29.02
N SER A 159 -3.01 12.12 29.12
CA SER A 159 -3.48 12.89 30.27
C SER A 159 -3.45 12.09 31.58
N LYS A 160 -3.78 10.78 31.57
CA LYS A 160 -3.58 9.92 32.76
C LYS A 160 -2.12 9.77 33.17
N SER A 161 -1.18 9.77 32.23
CA SER A 161 0.25 9.75 32.53
C SER A 161 0.71 11.04 33.23
N SER A 162 0.15 12.20 32.84
CA SER A 162 0.46 13.49 33.49
C SER A 162 -0.13 13.66 34.91
N LEU A 163 -1.16 12.89 35.26
CA LEU A 163 -1.73 12.84 36.62
C LEU A 163 -0.89 11.98 37.58
N CYS A 164 -0.01 11.11 37.07
CA CYS A 164 0.82 10.25 37.89
C CYS A 164 2.06 10.97 38.46
N SER A 165 2.51 12.07 37.83
CA SER A 165 3.68 12.83 38.30
C SER A 165 3.35 13.89 39.36
N SER A 166 2.11 14.37 39.42
CA SER A 166 1.71 15.47 40.33
C SER A 166 1.20 15.01 41.70
N THR A 167 1.06 13.71 41.94
CA THR A 167 0.41 13.18 43.15
C THR A 167 1.20 12.10 43.88
N CYS A 168 2.47 11.88 43.54
CA CYS A 168 3.33 11.01 44.34
C CYS A 168 3.91 11.82 45.51
N PRO A 169 3.47 11.60 46.77
CA PRO A 169 4.18 12.15 47.91
C PRO A 169 5.55 11.48 47.95
N SER A 170 6.60 12.28 48.07
CA SER A 170 8.01 11.94 47.90
C SER A 170 8.60 10.92 48.91
N THR A 171 7.82 9.97 49.44
CA THR A 171 8.24 9.11 50.55
C THR A 171 8.13 7.60 50.32
N ILE A 172 7.69 7.11 49.16
CA ILE A 172 7.70 5.65 48.90
C ILE A 172 8.43 5.33 47.60
N SER A 173 9.74 5.11 47.73
CA SER A 173 10.67 4.72 46.66
C SER A 173 10.66 3.21 46.32
N THR A 174 9.61 2.45 46.69
CA THR A 174 9.69 0.97 46.69
C THR A 174 8.63 0.26 45.82
N CYS A 175 7.89 0.96 44.96
CA CYS A 175 6.81 0.31 44.18
C CYS A 175 7.09 0.04 42.70
N CYS A 176 8.32 0.23 42.21
CA CYS A 176 8.71 -0.19 40.86
C CYS A 176 10.06 -0.90 40.91
N GLY A 177 10.03 -2.18 41.24
CA GLY A 177 11.09 -3.16 40.95
C GLY A 177 10.51 -4.26 40.08
#